data_AF-A0A4Q7J5U2-F1
#
_entry.id   AF-A0A4Q7J5U2-F1
#
_cell.length_a   1.000
_cell.length_b   1.000
_cell.length_c   1.000
_cell.angle_alpha   90.00
_cell.angle_beta   90.00
_cell.angle_gamma   90.00
#
_symmetry.space_group_name_H-M   'P 1'
#
loop_
_entity.id
_entity.type
_entity.pdbx_description
1 polymer ?
#
loop_
_entity_poly.entity_id
_entity_poly.type
_entity_poly.pdbx_seq_one_letter_code
_entity_poly.pdbx_strand_id
1 'polypeptide(L)'
;MKLTIVPDNGYPARPLLLVLAGLLMLLVACGAEPGSPRGEEPADPAAVEQALRIGHIVLPPGTQVLGAQADRGIDQLYRLAVAVEPASVEPLLTGSGFTTPLERGRKVFTPGVEGFHPDNGSDIASAEDRLPPQPGTPDVVTREVLVDRTDPARPVVHWWIVGT
;
A
#
# COMPACT_ATOMS: atom_id res chain seq x y z
N MET A 1 -5.83 -84.31 -4.30
CA MET A 1 -7.30 -84.41 -4.43
C MET A 1 -7.88 -83.01 -4.31
N LYS A 2 -8.69 -82.63 -5.29
CA LYS A 2 -9.35 -81.32 -5.41
C LYS A 2 -10.77 -81.46 -4.84
N LEU A 3 -11.19 -80.57 -3.93
CA LEU A 3 -12.61 -80.39 -3.65
C LEU A 3 -12.89 -78.88 -3.59
N THR A 4 -13.64 -78.44 -4.59
CA THR A 4 -14.23 -77.11 -4.74
C THR A 4 -15.58 -77.11 -4.03
N ILE A 5 -15.89 -76.06 -3.25
CA ILE A 5 -17.27 -75.67 -2.96
C ILE A 5 -17.35 -74.13 -3.02
N VAL A 6 -18.22 -73.64 -3.90
CA VAL A 6 -18.74 -72.27 -4.08
C VAL A 6 -20.16 -72.46 -4.65
N PRO A 7 -21.15 -71.56 -4.50
CA PRO A 7 -21.63 -70.74 -3.37
C PRO A 7 -23.14 -71.04 -3.09
N ASP A 8 -23.81 -70.29 -2.20
CA ASP A 8 -25.25 -70.03 -2.38
C ASP A 8 -25.69 -68.66 -1.81
N ASN A 9 -26.73 -68.12 -2.45
CA ASN A 9 -27.23 -66.76 -2.49
C ASN A 9 -28.31 -66.47 -1.42
N GLY A 10 -28.54 -65.19 -1.07
CA GLY A 10 -29.82 -64.81 -0.43
C GLY A 10 -29.85 -63.49 0.33
N TYR A 11 -30.13 -62.40 -0.38
CA TYR A 11 -30.50 -61.02 0.07
C TYR A 11 -31.88 -60.97 0.80
N PRO A 12 -32.51 -59.81 1.16
CA PRO A 12 -32.11 -58.38 1.27
C PRO A 12 -32.67 -57.65 2.55
N ALA A 13 -32.44 -56.33 2.60
CA ALA A 13 -33.32 -55.24 3.11
C ALA A 13 -32.80 -54.51 4.36
N ARG A 14 -32.19 -53.31 4.26
CA ARG A 14 -32.71 -51.96 3.91
C ARG A 14 -32.91 -51.07 5.18
N PRO A 15 -32.93 -49.73 5.05
CA PRO A 15 -31.96 -48.84 5.69
C PRO A 15 -32.59 -47.86 6.71
N LEU A 16 -31.75 -47.18 7.49
CA LEU A 16 -32.16 -46.06 8.36
C LEU A 16 -30.96 -45.08 8.42
N LEU A 17 -30.84 -44.09 7.52
CA LEU A 17 -31.51 -42.77 7.49
C LEU A 17 -31.20 -41.87 8.70
N LEU A 18 -30.36 -40.84 8.47
CA LEU A 18 -30.43 -39.45 8.99
C LEU A 18 -29.17 -38.71 8.46
N VAL A 19 -29.22 -38.00 7.32
CA VAL A 19 -29.73 -36.64 7.06
C VAL A 19 -28.91 -35.53 7.74
N LEU A 20 -28.18 -34.76 6.93
CA LEU A 20 -27.97 -33.29 7.02
C LEU A 20 -27.32 -32.87 5.68
N ALA A 21 -28.00 -32.29 4.67
CA ALA A 21 -28.69 -31.00 4.56
C ALA A 21 -27.76 -29.78 4.61
N GLY A 22 -27.69 -29.02 3.50
CA GLY A 22 -27.13 -27.67 3.39
C GLY A 22 -26.36 -27.40 2.08
N LEU A 23 -27.02 -27.24 0.92
CA LEU A 23 -27.50 -25.96 0.34
C LEU A 23 -26.35 -25.05 -0.15
N LEU A 24 -25.95 -25.10 -1.42
CA LEU A 24 -26.39 -24.24 -2.53
C LEU A 24 -26.31 -22.72 -2.25
N MET A 25 -25.31 -22.05 -2.84
CA MET A 25 -25.50 -20.74 -3.49
C MET A 25 -24.50 -20.58 -4.64
N LEU A 26 -24.99 -20.81 -5.86
CA LEU A 26 -24.47 -20.13 -7.05
C LEU A 26 -24.95 -18.68 -6.97
N LEU A 27 -24.02 -17.72 -6.90
CA LEU A 27 -24.30 -16.34 -7.25
C LEU A 27 -23.75 -16.08 -8.65
N VAL A 28 -24.66 -16.07 -9.61
CA VAL A 28 -24.54 -15.29 -10.84
C VAL A 28 -24.74 -13.83 -10.43
N ALA A 29 -23.73 -13.00 -10.63
CA ALA A 29 -23.89 -11.54 -10.62
C ALA A 29 -23.53 -11.02 -12.02
N CYS A 30 -24.56 -10.80 -12.83
CA CYS A 30 -24.51 -9.90 -13.97
C CYS A 30 -24.95 -8.53 -13.43
N GLY A 31 -24.07 -7.55 -13.47
CA GLY A 31 -24.34 -6.19 -12.99
C GLY A 31 -23.33 -5.23 -13.59
N ALA A 32 -23.82 -4.38 -14.48
CA ALA A 32 -23.07 -3.35 -15.18
C ALA A 32 -22.49 -2.29 -14.23
N GLU A 33 -21.24 -1.94 -14.51
CA GLU A 33 -20.39 -0.80 -14.15
C GLU A 33 -20.90 0.21 -13.09
N PRO A 34 -20.07 0.45 -12.06
CA PRO A 34 -19.66 1.80 -11.74
C PRO A 34 -18.12 1.89 -11.64
N GLY A 35 -17.52 2.68 -12.53
CA GLY A 35 -16.17 3.23 -12.43
C GLY A 35 -15.08 2.29 -11.90
N SER A 36 -14.40 1.58 -12.80
CA SER A 36 -13.10 0.96 -12.48
C SER A 36 -12.22 1.97 -11.73
N PRO A 37 -11.71 1.64 -10.52
CA PRO A 37 -10.55 2.35 -10.02
C PRO A 37 -9.46 2.14 -11.06
N ARG A 38 -9.09 3.21 -11.75
CA ARG A 38 -7.96 3.24 -12.67
C ARG A 38 -6.78 2.65 -11.90
N GLY A 39 -6.27 1.54 -12.41
CA GLY A 39 -5.52 0.53 -11.66
C GLY A 39 -4.61 1.11 -10.59
N GLU A 40 -4.91 0.77 -9.35
CA GLU A 40 -3.96 0.79 -8.24
C GLU A 40 -2.96 -0.33 -8.57
N GLU A 41 -2.02 -0.06 -9.48
CA GLU A 41 -0.94 -1.00 -9.76
C GLU A 41 -0.14 -1.11 -8.46
N PRO A 42 0.07 -2.33 -7.93
CA PRO A 42 0.73 -2.50 -6.65
C PRO A 42 2.11 -1.84 -6.69
N ALA A 43 2.38 -1.01 -5.68
CA ALA A 43 3.65 -0.30 -5.54
C ALA A 43 4.83 -1.27 -5.74
N ASP A 44 5.80 -0.91 -6.59
CA ASP A 44 7.02 -1.70 -6.76
C ASP A 44 7.71 -1.83 -5.39
N PRO A 45 7.78 -3.05 -4.81
CA PRO A 45 8.33 -3.25 -3.47
C PRO A 45 9.79 -2.76 -3.37
N ALA A 46 10.57 -2.84 -4.45
CA ALA A 46 11.94 -2.38 -4.46
C ALA A 46 12.02 -0.85 -4.39
N ALA A 47 11.15 -0.14 -5.11
CA ALA A 47 11.06 1.32 -5.05
C ALA A 47 10.63 1.80 -3.66
N VAL A 48 9.67 1.11 -3.03
CA VAL A 48 9.24 1.40 -1.65
C VAL A 48 10.40 1.22 -0.69
N GLU A 49 11.08 0.07 -0.71
CA GLU A 49 12.21 -0.21 0.18
C GLU A 49 13.33 0.84 0.03
N GLN A 50 13.64 1.23 -1.21
CA GLN A 50 14.64 2.26 -1.48
C GLN A 50 14.22 3.63 -0.94
N ALA A 51 12.99 4.07 -1.19
CA ALA A 51 12.49 5.35 -0.68
C ALA A 51 12.53 5.39 0.86
N LEU A 52 12.08 4.32 1.53
CA LEU A 52 12.10 4.23 2.98
C LEU A 52 13.52 4.27 3.53
N ARG A 53 14.43 3.49 2.94
CA ARG A 53 15.82 3.42 3.39
C ARG A 53 16.59 4.71 3.14
N ILE A 54 16.51 5.30 1.95
CA ILE A 54 17.26 6.52 1.61
C ILE A 54 16.66 7.74 2.31
N GLY A 55 15.33 7.83 2.43
CA GLY A 55 14.64 8.94 3.08
C GLY A 55 14.58 8.85 4.61
N HIS A 56 15.12 7.79 5.22
CA HIS A 56 14.97 7.45 6.63
C HIS A 56 13.51 7.49 7.10
N ILE A 57 12.59 6.99 6.27
CA ILE A 57 11.15 7.05 6.53
C ILE A 57 10.73 5.83 7.33
N VAL A 58 10.07 6.08 8.46
CA VAL A 58 9.55 5.04 9.35
C VAL A 58 8.03 5.06 9.27
N LEU A 59 7.44 4.04 8.67
CA LEU A 59 5.98 3.94 8.52
C LEU A 59 5.31 3.48 9.82
N PRO A 60 4.36 4.25 10.37
CA PRO A 60 3.53 3.78 11.49
C PRO A 60 2.70 2.54 11.12
N PRO A 61 2.27 1.73 12.11
CA PRO A 61 1.34 0.64 11.89
C PRO A 61 0.04 1.12 11.20
N GLY A 62 -0.50 0.31 10.29
CA GLY A 62 -1.72 0.65 9.56
C GLY A 62 -1.53 1.64 8.40
N THR A 63 -0.29 2.09 8.13
CA THR A 63 0.01 2.89 6.93
C THR A 63 -0.25 2.08 5.66
N GLN A 64 -0.99 2.67 4.72
CA GLN A 64 -1.15 2.12 3.38
C GLN A 64 -0.18 2.82 2.43
N VAL A 65 0.71 2.04 1.81
CA VAL A 65 1.55 2.54 0.72
C VAL A 65 0.70 2.61 -0.54
N LEU A 66 0.55 3.81 -1.09
CA LEU A 66 -0.24 4.07 -2.30
C LEU A 66 0.61 3.84 -3.54
N GLY A 67 1.90 4.18 -3.46
CA GLY A 67 2.85 3.93 -4.53
C GLY A 67 4.23 4.48 -4.22
N ALA A 68 5.22 4.00 -4.97
CA ALA A 68 6.57 4.54 -4.95
C ALA A 68 7.16 4.50 -6.36
N GLN A 69 8.03 5.46 -6.67
CA GLN A 69 8.74 5.56 -7.94
C GLN A 69 10.19 5.97 -7.68
N ALA A 70 11.11 5.45 -8.49
CA ALA A 70 12.51 5.83 -8.47
C ALA A 70 12.94 6.28 -9.88
N ASP A 71 13.55 7.46 -9.96
CA ASP A 71 14.23 7.94 -11.16
C ASP A 71 15.73 8.01 -10.88
N ARG A 72 16.54 7.47 -11.79
CA ARG A 72 17.99 7.27 -11.63
C ARG A 72 18.75 7.98 -12.75
N GLY A 73 18.62 9.30 -12.77
CA GLY A 73 19.36 10.19 -13.65
C GLY A 73 20.74 10.55 -13.10
N ILE A 74 21.16 11.81 -13.29
CA ILE A 74 22.35 12.36 -12.63
C ILE A 74 22.11 12.41 -11.11
N ASP A 75 20.94 12.90 -10.72
CA ASP A 75 20.42 12.83 -9.35
C ASP A 75 19.54 11.59 -9.20
N GLN A 76 19.47 11.07 -7.97
CA GLN A 76 18.54 10.00 -7.63
C GLN A 76 17.29 10.60 -6.99
N LEU A 77 16.14 10.48 -7.65
CA LEU A 77 14.86 10.96 -7.13
C LEU A 77 13.98 9.76 -6.76
N TYR A 78 13.64 9.66 -5.47
CA TYR A 78 12.63 8.72 -4.98
C TYR A 78 11.36 9.47 -4.60
N ARG A 79 10.22 8.92 -5.00
CA ARG A 79 8.89 9.43 -4.69
C ARG A 79 8.12 8.36 -3.95
N LEU A 80 7.45 8.74 -2.87
CA LEU A 80 6.63 7.86 -2.06
C LEU A 80 5.33 8.58 -1.70
N ALA A 81 4.20 7.90 -1.86
CA ALA A 81 2.90 8.35 -1.38
C ALA A 81 2.32 7.32 -0.41
N VAL A 82 1.92 7.76 0.77
CA VAL A 82 1.29 6.91 1.78
C VAL A 82 0.01 7.54 2.31
N ALA A 83 -1.03 6.72 2.49
CA ALA A 83 -2.22 7.10 3.25
C ALA A 83 -2.06 6.63 4.70
N VAL A 84 -2.42 7.51 5.63
CA VAL A 84 -2.34 7.22 7.07
C VAL A 84 -3.64 7.62 7.76
N GLU A 85 -3.85 7.06 8.96
CA GLU A 85 -4.82 7.59 9.90
C GLU A 85 -4.44 9.04 10.29
N PRO A 86 -5.41 9.94 10.56
CA PRO A 86 -5.12 11.35 10.83
C PRO A 86 -4.18 11.55 12.02
N ALA A 87 -4.32 10.73 13.05
CA ALA A 87 -3.48 10.77 14.25
C ALA A 87 -2.04 10.28 13.99
N SER A 88 -1.79 9.59 12.88
CA SER A 88 -0.51 8.99 12.52
C SER A 88 0.37 9.91 11.65
N VAL A 89 -0.13 11.06 11.19
CA VAL A 89 0.67 12.02 10.41
C VAL A 89 1.87 12.51 11.21
N GLU A 90 1.66 13.01 12.43
CA GLU A 90 2.75 13.52 13.26
C GLU A 90 3.74 12.40 13.69
N PRO A 91 3.29 11.21 14.14
CA PRO A 91 4.16 10.06 14.35
C PRO A 91 4.98 9.65 13.12
N LEU A 92 4.42 9.71 11.90
CA LEU A 92 5.15 9.43 10.67
C LEU A 92 6.29 10.43 10.46
N LEU A 93 6.02 11.73 10.60
CA LEU A 93 7.04 12.78 10.40
C LEU A 93 8.14 12.70 11.46
N THR A 94 7.75 12.71 12.74
CA THR A 94 8.68 12.69 13.87
C THR A 94 9.46 11.37 13.97
N GLY A 95 8.81 10.24 13.72
CA GLY A 95 9.45 8.92 13.65
C GLY A 95 10.46 8.80 12.52
N SER A 96 10.26 9.55 11.43
CA SER A 96 11.20 9.68 10.31
C SER A 96 12.26 10.78 10.54
N GLY A 97 12.29 11.39 11.73
CA GLY A 97 13.21 12.48 12.08
C GLY A 97 12.95 13.79 11.34
N PHE A 98 11.81 13.94 10.65
CA PHE A 98 11.42 15.18 9.98
C PHE A 98 10.82 16.15 11.00
N THR A 99 11.55 17.22 11.32
CA THR A 99 11.19 18.17 12.39
C THR A 99 10.96 19.59 11.88
N THR A 100 11.21 19.85 10.60
CA THR A 100 10.92 21.15 9.99
C THR A 100 9.41 21.41 10.01
N PRO A 101 8.95 22.56 10.54
CA PRO A 101 7.54 22.91 10.53
C PRO A 101 6.98 22.99 9.12
N LEU A 102 5.81 22.38 8.89
CA LEU A 102 5.12 22.45 7.60
C LEU A 102 4.51 23.84 7.36
N GLU A 103 4.74 24.41 6.18
CA GLU A 103 4.12 25.65 5.73
C GLU A 103 2.76 25.36 5.07
N ARG A 104 1.69 25.94 5.61
CA ARG A 104 0.33 25.76 5.08
C ARG A 104 0.19 26.41 3.71
N GLY A 105 -0.37 25.68 2.75
CA GLY A 105 -0.61 26.14 1.38
C GLY A 105 0.62 26.12 0.46
N ARG A 106 1.82 25.81 0.97
CA ARG A 106 3.03 25.68 0.16
C ARG A 106 2.91 24.46 -0.75
N LYS A 107 2.92 24.70 -2.07
CA LYS A 107 2.87 23.66 -3.10
C LYS A 107 4.26 23.09 -3.38
N VAL A 108 4.29 21.82 -3.76
CA VAL A 108 5.45 21.15 -4.34
C VAL A 108 5.20 21.02 -5.84
N PHE A 109 6.13 21.50 -6.67
CA PHE A 109 5.98 21.48 -8.13
C PHE A 109 6.62 20.25 -8.78
N THR A 110 7.42 19.49 -8.02
CA THR A 110 7.96 18.21 -8.46
C THR A 110 6.82 17.21 -8.59
N PRO A 111 6.65 16.53 -9.74
CA PRO A 111 5.59 15.55 -9.90
C PRO A 111 5.62 14.47 -8.82
N GLY A 112 4.47 14.14 -8.24
CA GLY A 112 4.33 13.07 -7.26
C GLY A 112 4.42 11.67 -7.87
N VAL A 113 3.91 10.68 -7.13
CA VAL A 113 3.66 9.32 -7.64
C VAL A 113 2.48 9.39 -8.61
N GLU A 114 2.58 8.69 -9.75
CA GLU A 114 1.51 8.64 -10.74
C GLU A 114 0.19 8.19 -10.11
N GLY A 115 -0.89 8.92 -10.40
CA GLY A 115 -2.22 8.68 -9.82
C GLY A 115 -2.44 9.28 -8.43
N PHE A 116 -1.39 9.75 -7.74
CA PHE A 116 -1.46 10.33 -6.39
C PHE A 116 -0.81 11.72 -6.33
N HIS A 117 -1.30 12.65 -7.15
CA HIS A 117 -0.79 14.02 -7.22
C HIS A 117 -1.55 14.95 -6.26
N PRO A 118 -0.84 15.76 -5.43
CA PRO A 118 -1.48 16.69 -4.49
C PRO A 118 -1.94 18.01 -5.12
N ASP A 119 -1.82 18.17 -6.45
CA ASP A 119 -1.94 19.44 -7.16
C ASP A 119 -3.32 20.14 -6.99
N ASN A 120 -4.34 19.35 -6.63
CA ASN A 120 -5.71 19.78 -6.42
C ASN A 120 -6.15 19.79 -4.95
N GLY A 121 -5.22 19.53 -4.01
CA GLY A 121 -5.54 19.50 -2.60
C GLY A 121 -6.01 20.86 -2.08
N SER A 122 -7.12 20.88 -1.34
CA SER A 122 -7.69 22.09 -0.72
C SER A 122 -7.13 22.39 0.67
N ASP A 123 -6.52 21.39 1.32
CA ASP A 123 -5.79 21.54 2.57
C ASP A 123 -4.44 20.82 2.46
N ILE A 124 -3.40 21.58 2.10
CA ILE A 124 -2.03 21.07 1.98
C ILE A 124 -1.09 21.85 2.89
N ALA A 125 -0.04 21.18 3.35
CA ALA A 125 1.11 21.84 3.97
C ALA A 125 2.39 21.09 3.60
N SER A 126 3.48 21.81 3.33
CA SER A 126 4.75 21.20 2.94
C SER A 126 5.96 21.87 3.58
N ALA A 127 7.06 21.14 3.65
CA ALA A 127 8.37 21.68 4.01
C ALA A 127 9.48 20.82 3.40
N GLU A 128 10.70 21.33 3.50
CA GLU A 128 11.91 20.64 3.08
C GLU A 128 12.88 20.51 4.26
N ASP A 129 13.62 19.41 4.29
CA ASP A 129 14.79 19.26 5.16
C ASP A 129 15.93 18.52 4.46
N ARG A 130 17.04 18.36 5.20
CA ARG A 130 18.22 17.65 4.74
C ARG A 130 18.65 16.65 5.79
N LEU A 131 18.89 15.42 5.36
CA LEU A 131 19.43 14.38 6.23
C LEU A 131 20.94 14.53 6.41
N PRO A 132 21.48 14.17 7.59
CA PRO A 132 22.92 14.01 7.75
C PRO A 132 23.42 12.83 6.90
N PRO A 133 24.67 12.87 6.41
CA PRO A 133 25.25 11.76 5.67
C PRO A 133 25.22 10.46 6.47
N GLN A 134 24.84 9.34 5.82
CA GLN A 134 24.93 8.00 6.40
C GLN A 134 25.63 7.01 5.45
N PRO A 135 26.35 6.01 6.00
CA PRO A 135 26.93 4.95 5.19
C PRO A 135 25.88 4.24 4.33
N GLY A 136 26.15 4.08 3.03
CA GLY A 136 25.24 3.42 2.10
C GLY A 136 24.08 4.30 1.59
N THR A 137 24.13 5.60 1.87
CA THR A 137 23.24 6.62 1.27
C THR A 137 24.08 7.63 0.47
N PRO A 138 23.46 8.41 -0.43
CA PRO A 138 24.10 9.57 -1.07
C PRO A 138 24.71 10.53 -0.04
N ASP A 139 25.75 11.27 -0.43
CA ASP A 139 26.45 12.22 0.45
C ASP A 139 25.50 13.31 0.96
N VAL A 140 24.52 13.64 0.13
CA VAL A 140 23.48 14.61 0.41
C VAL A 140 22.13 13.98 0.10
N VAL A 141 21.25 13.96 1.10
CA VAL A 141 19.83 13.61 0.90
C VAL A 141 18.96 14.78 1.34
N THR A 142 18.26 15.38 0.38
CA THR A 142 17.21 16.38 0.62
C THR A 142 15.85 15.69 0.58
N ARG A 143 14.97 16.03 1.53
CA ARG A 143 13.60 15.52 1.57
C ARG A 143 12.64 16.68 1.50
N GLU A 144 11.73 16.64 0.55
CA GLU A 144 10.56 17.49 0.52
C GLU A 144 9.33 16.66 0.88
N VAL A 145 8.50 17.18 1.77
CA VAL A 145 7.30 16.52 2.28
C VAL A 145 6.11 17.40 2.04
N LEU A 146 5.02 16.82 1.53
CA LEU A 146 3.71 17.45 1.49
C LEU A 146 2.69 16.54 2.16
N VAL A 147 1.90 17.11 3.08
CA VAL A 147 0.74 16.44 3.65
C VAL A 147 -0.52 17.04 3.05
N ASP A 148 -1.30 16.21 2.36
CA ASP A 148 -2.63 16.52 1.84
C ASP A 148 -3.70 15.99 2.80
N ARG A 149 -4.51 16.91 3.34
CA ARG A 149 -5.62 16.64 4.26
C ARG A 149 -6.98 16.96 3.65
N THR A 150 -7.06 17.00 2.32
CA THR A 150 -8.33 17.24 1.60
C THR A 150 -9.37 16.19 1.95
N ASP A 151 -8.96 14.93 2.11
CA ASP A 151 -9.73 13.94 2.86
C ASP A 151 -9.20 13.88 4.31
N PRO A 152 -9.93 14.47 5.29
CA PRO A 152 -9.48 14.50 6.67
C PRO A 152 -9.55 13.15 7.37
N ALA A 153 -10.24 12.15 6.81
CA ALA A 153 -10.27 10.79 7.35
C ALA A 153 -9.08 9.95 6.85
N ARG A 154 -8.46 10.36 5.75
CA ARG A 154 -7.36 9.63 5.13
C ARG A 154 -6.31 10.58 4.53
N PRO A 155 -5.54 11.32 5.37
CA PRO A 155 -4.47 12.15 4.87
C PRO A 155 -3.46 11.36 4.05
N VAL A 156 -2.98 11.99 2.97
CA VAL A 156 -1.91 11.45 2.13
C VAL A 156 -0.64 12.23 2.38
N VAL A 157 0.46 11.52 2.63
CA VAL A 157 1.79 12.10 2.80
C VAL A 157 2.64 11.74 1.60
N HIS A 158 3.10 12.76 0.90
CA HIS A 158 3.95 12.66 -0.27
C HIS A 158 5.38 13.02 0.13
N TRP A 159 6.34 12.21 -0.31
CA TRP A 159 7.76 12.42 -0.09
C TRP A 159 8.46 12.48 -1.44
N TRP A 160 9.32 13.48 -1.60
CA TRP A 160 10.33 13.56 -2.65
C TRP A 160 11.70 13.54 -1.99
N ILE A 161 12.51 12.55 -2.35
CA ILE A 161 13.81 12.31 -1.74
C ILE A 161 14.85 12.42 -2.85
N VAL A 162 15.68 13.45 -2.79
CA VAL A 162 16.73 13.70 -3.76
C VAL A 162 18.07 13.35 -3.14
N GLY A 163 18.74 12.38 -3.74
CA GLY A 163 20.10 11.98 -3.41
C GLY A 163 21.09 12.51 -4.44
N THR A 164 22.12 13.24 -3.98
CA THR A 164 23.23 13.74 -4.80
C THR A 164 24.57 13.34 -4.21
#